data_AF-A0A1S8CNJ9-F1
#
_entry.id   AF-A0A1S8CNJ9-F1
#
_cell.length_a   1.000
_cell.length_b   1.000
_cell.length_c   1.000
_cell.angle_alpha   90.00
_cell.angle_beta   90.00
_cell.angle_gamma   90.00
#
_symmetry.space_group_name_H-M   'P 1'
#
loop_
_entity.id
_entity.type
_entity.pdbx_description
1 polymer ?
#
loop_
_entity_poly.entity_id
_entity_poly.type
_entity_poly.pdbx_seq_one_letter_code
_entity_poly.pdbx_strand_id
1 'polypeptide(L)' 'MSKRDDPQLRVRIPQGLKDALEKAARENDRTLTAEITRRLLKSLEDDGLTFLEED' A
#
# COMPACT_ATOMS: atom_id res chain seq x y z
N MET A 1 -11.77 14.32 -6.93
CA MET A 1 -12.33 13.44 -5.88
C MET A 1 -11.45 13.52 -4.65
N SER A 2 -12.01 13.60 -3.45
CA SER A 2 -11.20 13.55 -2.22
C SER A 2 -10.73 12.11 -2.01
N LYS A 3 -9.50 11.89 -1.52
CA LYS A 3 -8.94 10.59 -1.03
C LYS A 3 -9.79 9.83 0.01
N ARG A 4 -11.01 10.30 0.28
CA ARG A 4 -11.99 9.77 1.22
C ARG A 4 -13.01 8.84 0.56
N ASP A 5 -13.09 8.82 -0.78
CA ASP A 5 -13.94 7.90 -1.54
C ASP A 5 -13.26 6.56 -1.86
N ASP A 6 -11.94 6.44 -1.61
CA ASP A 6 -11.23 5.19 -1.83
C ASP A 6 -11.76 4.07 -0.91
N PRO A 7 -12.02 2.86 -1.47
CA PRO A 7 -12.51 1.74 -0.67
C PRO A 7 -11.49 1.34 0.40
N GLN A 8 -11.95 1.21 1.64
CA GLN A 8 -11.08 0.79 2.75
C GLN A 8 -10.93 -0.72 2.80
N LEU A 9 -9.69 -1.20 2.66
CA LEU A 9 -9.35 -2.62 2.82
C LEU A 9 -9.02 -2.95 4.27
N ARG A 10 -9.76 -3.88 4.89
CA ARG A 10 -9.45 -4.42 6.23
C ARG A 10 -8.66 -5.72 6.10
N VAL A 11 -7.35 -5.65 6.32
CA VAL A 11 -6.46 -6.84 6.30
C VAL A 11 -6.09 -7.30 7.71
N ARG A 12 -5.92 -8.61 7.88
CA ARG A 12 -5.27 -9.19 9.06
C ARG A 12 -3.86 -9.59 8.67
N ILE A 13 -2.87 -9.03 9.34
CA ILE A 13 -1.45 -9.31 9.11
C ILE A 13 -0.78 -9.74 10.41
N PRO A 14 0.27 -10.58 10.35
CA PRO A 14 1.10 -10.88 11.51
C PRO A 14 1.71 -9.61 12.11
N GLN A 15 1.88 -9.56 13.43
CA GLN A 15 2.44 -8.41 14.12
C GLN A 15 3.83 -8.04 13.58
N GLY A 16 4.72 -9.02 13.40
CA GLY A 16 6.06 -8.76 12.86
C GLY A 16 6.07 -8.16 11.45
N LEU A 17 5.05 -8.47 10.63
CA LEU A 17 4.92 -7.85 9.31
C LEU A 17 4.47 -6.39 9.44
N LYS A 18 3.54 -6.10 10.34
CA LYS A 18 3.11 -4.73 10.65
C LYS A 18 4.29 -3.88 11.10
N ASP A 19 5.11 -4.39 12.02
CA ASP A 19 6.27 -3.67 12.55
C ASP A 19 7.31 -3.37 11.45
N ALA A 20 7.57 -4.35 10.58
CA ALA A 20 8.47 -4.16 9.43
C ALA A 20 7.94 -3.11 8.44
N LEU A 21 6.63 -3.11 8.16
CA LEU A 21 5.98 -2.12 7.29
C LEU A 21 6.00 -0.72 7.92
N GLU A 22 5.75 -0.60 9.22
CA GLU A 22 5.83 0.68 9.93
C GLU A 22 7.24 1.26 9.94
N LYS A 23 8.26 0.41 10.15
CA LYS A 23 9.66 0.83 10.06
C LYS A 23 9.97 1.36 8.66
N ALA A 24 9.63 0.60 7.63
CA ALA A 24 9.90 1.01 6.26
C ALA A 24 9.13 2.27 5.86
N ALA A 25 7.88 2.42 6.32
CA ALA A 25 7.10 3.63 6.07
C ALA A 25 7.82 4.87 6.66
N ARG A 26 8.34 4.77 7.89
CA ARG A 26 9.14 5.84 8.52
C ARG A 26 10.44 6.13 7.76
N GLU A 27 11.16 5.09 7.34
CA GLU A 27 12.41 5.24 6.57
C GLU A 27 12.20 5.88 5.19
N ASN A 28 10.99 5.80 4.64
CA ASN A 28 10.61 6.38 3.35
C ASN A 28 9.78 7.68 3.48
N ASP A 29 9.64 8.25 4.67
CA ASP A 29 8.81 9.43 4.94
C ASP A 29 7.36 9.30 4.42
N ARG A 30 6.78 8.10 4.58
CA ARG A 30 5.41 7.76 4.14
C ARG A 30 4.53 7.36 5.31
N THR A 31 3.22 7.52 5.11
CA THR A 31 2.25 6.87 6.00
C THR A 31 2.28 5.35 5.78
N LEU A 32 1.87 4.58 6.80
CA LEU A 32 1.76 3.12 6.68
C LEU A 32 0.90 2.71 5.48
N THR A 33 -0.23 3.38 5.26
CA THR A 33 -1.09 3.14 4.10
C THR A 33 -0.37 3.39 2.79
N ALA A 34 0.34 4.53 2.66
CA ALA A 34 1.06 4.86 1.43
C ALA A 34 2.16 3.83 1.12
N GLU A 35 2.86 3.34 2.14
CA GLU A 35 3.88 2.31 1.98
C GLU A 35 3.28 0.95 1.60
N ILE A 36 2.17 0.54 2.22
CA ILE A 36 1.44 -0.67 1.85
C ILE A 36 0.98 -0.58 0.40
N THR A 37 0.30 0.52 0.02
CA THR A 37 -0.17 0.73 -1.35
C THR A 37 1.00 0.69 -2.33
N ARG A 38 2.12 1.37 -2.05
CA ARG A 38 3.28 1.35 -2.94
C ARG A 38 3.86 -0.04 -3.14
N ARG A 39 3.94 -0.85 -2.07
CA ARG A 39 4.43 -2.24 -2.16
C ARG A 39 3.49 -3.15 -2.93
N LEU A 40 2.18 -2.98 -2.75
CA LEU A 40 1.16 -3.72 -3.51
C LEU A 40 1.21 -3.35 -4.98
N LEU A 41 1.28 -2.06 -5.31
CA LEU A 41 1.44 -1.59 -6.68
C LEU A 41 2.69 -2.18 -7.32
N LYS A 42 3.83 -2.10 -6.64
CA LYS A 42 5.09 -2.66 -7.14
C LYS A 42 4.98 -4.17 -7.38
N SER A 43 4.37 -4.92 -6.48
CA SER A 43 4.15 -6.37 -6.65
C SER A 43 3.33 -6.66 -7.92
N LEU A 44 2.30 -5.87 -8.18
CA LEU A 44 1.46 -6.04 -9.36
C LEU A 44 2.18 -5.60 -10.65
N GLU A 45 2.96 -4.53 -10.60
CA GLU A 45 3.86 -4.13 -11.70
C GLU A 45 4.87 -5.25 -12.04
N ASP A 46 5.48 -5.88 -11.03
CA ASP A 46 6.40 -7.02 -11.19
C ASP A 46 5.68 -8.26 -11.77
N ASP A 47 4.41 -8.46 -11.45
CA ASP A 47 3.55 -9.51 -12.03
C ASP A 47 3.05 -9.15 -13.45
N GLY A 48 3.39 -7.98 -13.98
CA GLY A 48 2.93 -7.48 -15.28
C GLY A 48 1.46 -7.01 -15.29
N LEU A 49 0.87 -6.80 -14.11
CA LEU A 49 -0.48 -6.29 -13.92
C LEU A 49 -0.43 -4.77 -13.70
N THR A 50 -0.73 -4.00 -14.75
CA THR A 50 -0.86 -2.55 -14.64
C THR A 50 -2.29 -2.19 -14.23
N PHE A 51 -2.45 -1.39 -13.15
CA PHE A 51 -3.73 -0.73 -12.91
C PHE A 51 -3.92 0.36 -13.97
N LEU A 52 -4.88 0.16 -14.86
CA LEU A 52 -5.41 1.22 -15.71
C LEU A 52 -6.51 1.92 -14.90
N GLU A 53 -6.25 3.14 -14.43
CA GLU A 53 -7.35 4.00 -14.00
C GLU A 53 -8.12 4.39 -15.26
N GLU A 54 -9.33 3.85 -15.44
CA GLU A 54 -10.27 4.38 -16.42
C GLU A 54 -10.79 5.72 -15.88
N ASP A 55 -10.45 6.80 -16.59
CA ASP A 55 -10.83 8.21 -16.31
C ASP A 55 -12.36 8.41 -16.16
#